data_AF-P84971-F1
#
_entry.id   AF-P84971-F1
#
_cell.length_a   1.000
_cell.length_b   1.000
_cell.length_c   1.000
_cell.angle_alpha   90.00
_cell.angle_beta   90.00
_cell.angle_gamma   90.00
#
_symmetry.space_group_name_H-M   'P 1'
#
loop_
_entity.id
_entity.type
_entity.pdbx_description
1 polymer ?
#
loop_
_entity_poly.entity_id
_entity_poly.type
_entity_poly.pdbx_seq_one_letter_code
_entity_poly.pdbx_strand_id
1 'polypeptide(L)' 'RDCTSQSHKFVGLCLSDRNCASVCLTEYFTGGKCDHRRCVCTKGC' A
#
# COMPACT_ATOMS: atom_id res chain seq x y z
N ARG A 1 2.94 11.55 11.83
CA ARG A 1 3.58 10.21 11.77
C ARG A 1 2.64 9.35 10.96
N ASP A 2 3.10 8.72 9.89
CA ASP A 2 2.22 7.87 9.09
C ASP A 2 2.19 6.44 9.65
N CYS A 3 0.98 5.90 9.71
CA CYS A 3 0.70 4.51 10.03
C CYS A 3 0.86 3.69 8.75
N THR A 4 1.70 2.66 8.79
CA THR A 4 1.91 1.72 7.70
C THR A 4 1.22 0.39 8.00
N SER A 5 0.62 -0.23 6.98
CA SER A 5 0.03 -1.57 7.08
C SER A 5 0.22 -2.32 5.78
N GLN A 6 0.42 -3.63 5.81
CA GLN A 6 0.49 -4.43 4.59
C GLN A 6 -0.88 -4.44 3.92
N SER A 7 -0.93 -4.28 2.59
CA SER A 7 -2.20 -4.41 1.84
C SER A 7 -2.73 -5.84 1.92
N HIS A 8 -4.03 -5.99 2.18
CA HIS A 8 -4.73 -7.28 2.18
C HIS A 8 -5.28 -7.64 0.81
N LYS A 9 -5.46 -6.64 -0.07
CA LYS A 9 -6.01 -6.83 -1.42
C LYS A 9 -4.94 -6.95 -2.51
N PHE A 10 -3.71 -6.54 -2.25
CA PHE A 10 -2.64 -6.59 -3.24
C PHE A 10 -2.11 -8.03 -3.40
N VAL A 11 -2.27 -8.59 -4.59
CA VAL A 11 -1.84 -9.95 -4.93
C VAL A 11 -0.60 -9.92 -5.82
N GLY A 12 0.41 -10.72 -5.47
CA GLY A 12 1.64 -10.85 -6.23
C GLY A 12 2.76 -9.90 -5.80
N LEU A 13 3.78 -9.76 -6.64
CA LEU A 13 4.94 -8.91 -6.38
C LEU A 13 4.59 -7.45 -6.64
N CYS A 14 4.92 -6.58 -5.69
CA CYS A 14 4.79 -5.14 -5.84
C CYS A 14 5.92 -4.63 -6.73
N LEU A 15 5.57 -4.24 -7.97
CA LEU A 15 6.48 -3.70 -8.98
C LEU A 15 6.24 -2.21 -9.27
N SER A 16 5.14 -1.65 -8.75
CA SER A 16 4.76 -0.26 -8.98
C SER A 16 4.07 0.33 -7.76
N ASP A 17 4.64 1.41 -7.22
CA ASP A 17 4.06 2.16 -6.11
C ASP A 17 2.66 2.69 -6.46
N ARG A 18 2.44 3.09 -7.71
CA ARG A 18 1.14 3.59 -8.18
C ARG A 18 0.06 2.53 -8.09
N ASN A 19 0.37 1.28 -8.46
CA ASN A 19 -0.58 0.17 -8.35
C ASN A 19 -0.86 -0.14 -6.87
N CYS A 20 0.19 -0.17 -6.04
CA CYS A 20 0.04 -0.36 -4.60
C CYS A 20 -0.84 0.73 -3.97
N ALA A 21 -0.54 2.01 -4.23
CA ALA A 21 -1.33 3.14 -3.76
C ALA A 21 -2.79 3.05 -4.21
N SER A 22 -3.04 2.68 -5.47
CA SER A 22 -4.40 2.52 -5.99
C SER A 22 -5.19 1.44 -5.24
N VAL A 23 -4.55 0.31 -4.91
CA VAL A 23 -5.16 -0.75 -4.10
C VAL A 23 -5.40 -0.27 -2.66
N CYS A 24 -4.41 0.39 -2.06
CA CYS A 24 -4.50 0.92 -0.70
C CYS A 24 -5.61 1.97 -0.53
N LEU A 25 -5.89 2.78 -1.55
CA LEU A 25 -7.04 3.69 -1.55
C LEU A 25 -8.37 2.93 -1.41
N THR A 26 -8.47 1.73 -1.97
CA THR A 26 -9.65 0.85 -1.80
C THR A 26 -9.72 0.14 -0.44
N GLU A 27 -8.68 0.28 0.38
CA GLU A 27 -8.56 -0.28 1.73
C GLU A 27 -8.63 0.80 2.81
N TYR A 28 -9.11 2.01 2.48
CA TYR A 28 -9.23 3.16 3.38
C TYR A 28 -7.87 3.70 3.88
N PHE A 29 -6.81 3.53 3.08
CA PHE A 29 -5.54 4.22 3.26
C PHE A 29 -5.45 5.41 2.32
N THR A 30 -4.56 6.37 2.63
CA THR A 30 -4.38 7.59 1.82
C THR A 30 -3.22 7.48 0.83
N GLY A 31 -2.43 6.41 0.93
CA GLY A 31 -1.32 6.12 0.03
C GLY A 31 -0.84 4.68 0.15
N GLY A 32 0.17 4.34 -0.64
CA GLY A 32 0.83 3.05 -0.60
C GLY A 32 2.13 3.06 -1.39
N LYS A 33 3.06 2.18 -1.01
CA LYS A 33 4.35 2.00 -1.66
C LYS A 33 4.80 0.55 -1.61
N CYS A 34 5.64 0.16 -2.55
CA CYS A 34 6.30 -1.13 -2.57
C CYS A 34 7.48 -1.13 -1.58
N ASP A 35 7.45 -2.06 -0.63
CA ASP A 35 8.51 -2.31 0.32
C ASP A 35 8.90 -3.78 0.27
N HIS A 36 10.15 -4.10 -0.07
CA HIS A 36 10.62 -5.49 -0.26
C HIS A 36 9.69 -6.36 -1.14
N ARG A 37 9.17 -5.80 -2.25
CA ARG A 37 8.19 -6.41 -3.16
C ARG A 37 6.81 -6.72 -2.54
N ARG A 38 6.52 -6.20 -1.34
CA ARG A 38 5.19 -6.21 -0.71
C ARG A 38 4.56 -4.83 -0.84
N CYS A 39 3.26 -4.77 -1.03
CA CYS A 39 2.55 -3.51 -1.00
C CYS A 39 2.27 -3.11 0.45
N VAL A 40 2.75 -1.94 0.86
CA VAL A 40 2.52 -1.34 2.18
C VAL A 40 1.70 -0.08 2.00
N CYS A 41 0.51 -0.07 2.57
CA CYS A 41 -0.38 1.07 2.61
C CYS A 41 0.03 2.05 3.70
N THR A 42 -0.15 3.34 3.43
CA THR A 42 0.16 4.45 4.34
C THR A 42 -1.08 5.29 4.59
N LYS A 43 -1.28 5.70 5.83
CA LYS A 43 -2.28 6.72 6.20
C LYS A 43 -1.75 7.57 7.34
N GLY A 44 -2.26 8.79 7.47
CA GLY A 44 -2.05 9.57 8.69
C GLY A 44 -2.56 8.76 9.89
N CYS A 45 -1.71 8.59 10.90
CA CYS A 45 -2.22 8.41 12.24
C CYS A 45 -2.77 9.78 12.71
#